data_AF-A0A7S0WWT4-F1
#
_entry.id   AF-A0A7S0WWT4-F1
#
_cell.length_a   1.000
_cell.length_b   1.000
_cell.length_c   1.000
_cell.angle_alpha   90.00
_cell.angle_beta   90.00
_cell.angle_gamma   90.00
#
_symmetry.space_group_name_H-M   'P 1'
#
loop_
_entity.id
_entity.type
_entity.pdbx_description
1 polymer ?
#
loop_
_entity_poly.entity_id
_entity_poly.type
_entity_poly.pdbx_seq_one_letter_code
_entity_poly.pdbx_strand_id
1 'polypeptide(L)'
;MAYGAPAALSICLEWWVFEAVVIMSGWLPDAGVSLSCMGICVTINAWAYMLPMGLSAAMNTSVSNALGAGNAAGAAGVFKTGLALAVLLQAGITGLLVMGGGHLVGYLCQEEAVRALTCQTLPILSLVIILDGLNSVMSGVLRGAGRQKLGATVNAMCCCLALPAAWALAFKANLGVHGFWVGVAMGAGLQLAIVLGILMPASLKFWAAGPASGSGGGAASNGKGAQQPAGKHWGWDWEQEALRMRSAALAPAT
;
A
#
# COMPACT_ATOMS: atom_id res chain seq x y z
N MET A 1 -2.41 18.20 -12.63
CA MET A 1 -3.56 17.45 -12.05
C MET A 1 -3.75 16.05 -12.62
N ALA A 2 -3.29 15.72 -13.84
CA ALA A 2 -3.55 14.43 -14.50
C ALA A 2 -3.00 13.15 -13.81
N TYR A 3 -2.07 13.28 -12.85
CA TYR A 3 -1.47 12.13 -12.14
C TYR A 3 -2.00 11.92 -10.72
N GLY A 4 -2.61 12.94 -10.10
CA GLY A 4 -3.09 12.89 -8.72
C GLY A 4 -4.46 12.21 -8.58
N ALA A 5 -5.38 12.50 -9.48
CA ALA A 5 -6.73 11.90 -9.49
C ALA A 5 -6.72 10.35 -9.53
N PRO A 6 -5.97 9.68 -10.42
CA PRO A 6 -5.96 8.20 -10.44
C PRO A 6 -5.28 7.59 -9.19
N ALA A 7 -4.28 8.26 -8.61
CA ALA A 7 -3.64 7.79 -7.38
C ALA A 7 -4.56 7.93 -6.16
N ALA A 8 -5.25 9.07 -6.03
CA ALA A 8 -6.24 9.29 -4.98
C ALA A 8 -7.40 8.30 -5.09
N LEU A 9 -7.95 8.11 -6.30
CA LEU A 9 -9.03 7.17 -6.54
C LEU A 9 -8.62 5.73 -6.20
N SER A 10 -7.41 5.31 -6.54
CA SER A 10 -6.91 3.97 -6.21
C SER A 10 -6.88 3.75 -4.69
N ILE A 11 -6.37 4.72 -3.93
CA ILE A 11 -6.33 4.65 -2.47
C ILE A 11 -7.76 4.64 -1.92
N CYS A 12 -8.64 5.52 -2.40
CA CYS A 12 -10.04 5.54 -1.96
C CYS A 12 -10.74 4.20 -2.20
N LEU A 13 -10.54 3.58 -3.37
CA LEU A 13 -11.12 2.28 -3.68
C LEU A 13 -10.62 1.16 -2.76
N GLU A 14 -9.33 1.18 -2.39
CA GLU A 14 -8.74 0.24 -1.44
C GLU A 14 -9.45 0.32 -0.08
N TRP A 15 -9.63 1.54 0.46
CA TRP A 15 -10.34 1.76 1.72
C TRP A 15 -11.85 1.49 1.64
N TRP A 16 -12.49 1.84 0.53
CA TRP A 16 -13.93 1.66 0.35
C TRP A 16 -14.36 0.19 0.31
N VAL A 17 -13.48 -0.72 -0.11
CA VAL A 17 -13.79 -2.16 -0.02
C VAL A 17 -14.00 -2.56 1.44
N PHE A 18 -13.17 -2.08 2.37
CA PHE A 18 -13.32 -2.35 3.81
C PHE A 18 -14.62 -1.75 4.37
N GLU A 19 -14.91 -0.49 4.06
CA GLU A 19 -16.16 0.15 4.48
C GLU A 19 -17.40 -0.57 3.93
N ALA A 20 -17.36 -0.98 2.66
CA ALA A 20 -18.45 -1.72 2.05
C ALA A 20 -18.70 -3.07 2.75
N VAL A 21 -17.65 -3.84 3.08
CA VAL A 21 -17.83 -5.11 3.79
C VAL A 21 -18.28 -4.92 5.24
N VAL A 22 -17.87 -3.83 5.91
CA VAL A 22 -18.37 -3.45 7.23
C VAL A 22 -19.87 -3.14 7.16
N ILE A 23 -20.31 -2.32 6.20
CA ILE A 23 -21.73 -2.00 6.00
C ILE A 23 -22.53 -3.27 5.69
N MET A 24 -22.04 -4.12 4.77
CA MET A 24 -22.69 -5.38 4.42
C MET A 24 -22.77 -6.35 5.61
N SER A 25 -21.82 -6.29 6.55
CA SER A 25 -21.84 -7.13 7.74
C SER A 25 -23.04 -6.86 8.66
N GLY A 26 -23.60 -5.65 8.61
CA GLY A 26 -24.81 -5.29 9.32
C GLY A 26 -26.09 -5.96 8.77
N TRP A 27 -26.02 -6.62 7.62
CA TRP A 27 -27.14 -7.39 7.06
C TRP A 27 -27.11 -8.88 7.43
N LEU A 28 -26.13 -9.32 8.22
CA LEU A 28 -26.10 -10.70 8.75
C LEU A 28 -27.16 -10.86 9.86
N PRO A 29 -27.59 -12.11 10.14
CA PRO A 29 -28.57 -12.40 11.19
C PRO A 29 -28.20 -11.80 12.56
N ASP A 30 -26.92 -11.88 12.94
CA ASP A 30 -26.38 -11.31 14.17
C ASP A 30 -25.64 -9.99 13.89
N ALA A 31 -26.38 -8.97 13.45
CA ALA A 31 -25.82 -7.70 12.97
C ALA A 31 -24.91 -7.02 14.00
N GLY A 32 -25.30 -6.99 15.29
CA GLY A 32 -24.50 -6.35 16.35
C GLY A 32 -23.14 -7.01 16.57
N VAL A 33 -23.12 -8.35 16.60
CA VAL A 33 -21.90 -9.13 16.81
C VAL A 33 -21.00 -9.07 15.57
N SER A 34 -21.59 -9.21 14.38
CA SER A 34 -20.88 -9.20 13.10
C SER A 34 -20.24 -7.85 12.81
N LEU A 35 -20.98 -6.76 13.03
CA LEU A 35 -20.50 -5.40 12.82
C LEU A 35 -19.37 -5.05 13.79
N SER A 36 -19.52 -5.41 15.08
CA SER A 36 -18.48 -5.18 16.10
C SER A 36 -17.21 -5.96 15.79
N CYS A 37 -17.35 -7.23 15.39
CA CYS A 37 -16.22 -8.06 14.95
C CYS A 37 -15.50 -7.42 13.75
N MET A 38 -16.24 -6.99 12.72
CA MET A 38 -15.65 -6.34 11.54
C MET A 38 -14.93 -5.05 11.89
N GLY A 39 -15.51 -4.21 12.76
CA GLY A 39 -14.89 -2.97 13.22
C GLY A 39 -13.57 -3.20 13.95
N ILE A 40 -13.52 -4.19 14.85
CA ILE A 40 -12.27 -4.56 15.55
C ILE A 40 -11.23 -5.07 14.55
N CYS A 41 -11.61 -5.97 13.66
CA CYS A 41 -10.70 -6.52 12.64
C CYS A 41 -10.13 -5.43 11.71
N VAL A 42 -10.97 -4.50 11.22
CA VAL A 42 -10.53 -3.37 10.39
C VAL A 42 -9.59 -2.44 11.16
N THR A 43 -9.86 -2.20 12.44
CA THR A 43 -8.97 -1.40 13.31
C THR A 43 -7.59 -2.04 13.44
N ILE A 44 -7.55 -3.35 13.69
CA ILE A 44 -6.29 -4.12 13.75
C ILE A 44 -5.56 -4.06 12.41
N ASN A 45 -6.27 -4.23 11.29
CA ASN A 45 -5.69 -4.11 9.95
C ASN A 45 -5.08 -2.73 9.72
N ALA A 46 -5.79 -1.65 10.07
CA ALA A 46 -5.32 -0.28 9.91
C ALA A 46 -4.05 0.00 10.71
N TRP A 47 -3.95 -0.51 11.95
CA TRP A 47 -2.72 -0.40 12.75
C TRP A 47 -1.56 -1.16 12.11
N ALA A 48 -1.80 -2.39 11.67
CA ALA A 48 -0.80 -3.19 10.97
C ALA A 48 -0.34 -2.55 9.65
N TYR A 49 -1.22 -1.82 8.96
CA TYR A 49 -0.94 -1.18 7.67
C TYR A 49 -0.02 0.04 7.75
N MET A 50 0.13 0.68 8.91
CA MET A 50 0.98 1.89 9.05
C MET A 50 2.46 1.61 8.74
N LEU A 51 2.97 0.44 9.15
CA LEU A 51 4.36 0.05 8.90
C LEU A 51 4.66 -0.19 7.40
N PRO A 52 3.91 -1.05 6.67
CA PRO A 52 4.11 -1.23 5.24
C PRO A 52 3.80 0.05 4.44
N MET A 53 2.88 0.92 4.90
CA MET A 53 2.69 2.24 4.28
C MET A 53 3.97 3.09 4.35
N GLY A 54 4.68 3.09 5.48
CA GLY A 54 5.98 3.74 5.62
C GLY A 54 7.03 3.18 4.67
N LEU A 55 7.11 1.85 4.56
CA LEU A 55 8.01 1.19 3.61
C LEU A 55 7.63 1.52 2.15
N SER A 56 6.34 1.56 1.83
CA SER A 56 5.81 1.96 0.52
C SER A 56 6.27 3.37 0.12
N ALA A 57 6.27 4.32 1.07
CA ALA A 57 6.78 5.67 0.84
C ALA A 57 8.31 5.69 0.61
N ALA A 58 9.08 4.94 1.41
CA ALA A 58 10.53 4.84 1.24
C ALA A 58 10.92 4.21 -0.11
N MET A 59 10.19 3.17 -0.53
CA MET A 59 10.36 2.50 -1.81
C MET A 59 10.03 3.41 -2.98
N ASN A 60 8.93 4.18 -2.89
CA ASN A 60 8.55 5.17 -3.88
C ASN A 60 9.70 6.16 -4.15
N THR A 61 10.25 6.78 -3.10
CA THR A 61 11.35 7.76 -3.22
C THR A 61 12.63 7.10 -3.74
N SER A 62 12.99 5.92 -3.22
CA SER A 62 14.23 5.24 -3.61
C SER A 62 14.23 4.79 -5.07
N VAL A 63 13.11 4.24 -5.54
CA VAL A 63 12.92 3.85 -6.94
C VAL A 63 12.89 5.09 -7.84
N SER A 64 12.18 6.15 -7.45
CA SER A 64 12.12 7.42 -8.18
C SER A 64 13.53 8.00 -8.38
N ASN A 65 14.34 8.02 -7.33
CA ASN A 65 15.69 8.57 -7.37
C ASN A 65 16.62 7.74 -8.27
N ALA A 66 16.58 6.41 -8.16
CA ALA A 66 17.39 5.53 -9.00
C ALA A 66 17.04 5.67 -10.48
N LEU A 67 15.75 5.75 -10.81
CA LEU A 67 15.28 5.97 -12.17
C LEU A 67 15.57 7.39 -12.68
N GLY A 68 15.43 8.41 -11.84
CA GLY A 68 15.79 9.79 -12.16
C GLY A 68 17.29 9.97 -12.45
N ALA A 69 18.14 9.14 -11.85
CA ALA A 69 19.57 9.07 -12.14
C ALA A 69 19.92 8.20 -13.36
N GLY A 70 18.93 7.66 -14.08
CA GLY A 70 19.14 6.74 -15.21
C GLY A 70 19.64 5.35 -14.82
N ASN A 71 19.64 5.01 -13.52
CA ASN A 71 20.17 3.77 -12.98
C ASN A 71 19.07 2.70 -12.87
N ALA A 72 18.68 2.10 -14.00
CA ALA A 72 17.69 1.04 -14.06
C ALA A 72 18.07 -0.21 -13.25
N ALA A 73 19.36 -0.56 -13.21
CA ALA A 73 19.86 -1.69 -12.42
C ALA A 73 19.72 -1.43 -10.91
N GLY A 74 20.03 -0.19 -10.49
CA GLY A 74 19.83 0.26 -9.11
C GLY A 74 18.36 0.22 -8.70
N ALA A 75 17.44 0.66 -9.56
CA ALA A 75 16.01 0.60 -9.30
C ALA A 75 15.50 -0.84 -9.11
N ALA A 76 15.98 -1.78 -9.93
CA ALA A 76 15.67 -3.20 -9.77
C ALA A 76 16.27 -3.80 -8.48
N GLY A 77 17.46 -3.33 -8.07
CA GLY A 77 18.09 -3.69 -6.80
C GLY A 77 17.26 -3.23 -5.61
N VAL A 78 16.86 -1.95 -5.60
CA VAL A 78 15.96 -1.36 -4.60
C VAL A 78 14.66 -2.16 -4.50
N PHE A 79 14.04 -2.49 -5.64
CA PHE A 79 12.83 -3.32 -5.66
C PHE A 79 13.02 -4.66 -4.95
N LYS A 80 14.09 -5.40 -5.25
CA LYS A 80 14.36 -6.73 -4.66
C LYS A 80 14.60 -6.64 -3.16
N THR A 81 15.42 -5.69 -2.71
CA THR A 81 15.71 -5.51 -1.28
C THR A 81 14.46 -5.03 -0.53
N GLY A 82 13.70 -4.12 -1.12
CA GLY A 82 12.43 -3.66 -0.59
C GLY A 82 11.37 -4.74 -0.46
N LEU A 83 11.26 -5.63 -1.47
CA LEU A 83 10.37 -6.78 -1.41
C LEU A 83 10.78 -7.74 -0.28
N ALA A 84 12.07 -8.02 -0.12
CA ALA A 84 12.56 -8.86 0.98
C ALA A 84 12.24 -8.24 2.35
N LEU A 85 12.47 -6.93 2.51
CA LEU A 85 12.10 -6.20 3.73
C LEU A 85 10.60 -6.22 3.98
N ALA A 86 9.77 -6.09 2.95
CA ALA A 86 8.32 -6.15 3.07
C ALA A 86 7.86 -7.52 3.56
N VAL A 87 8.42 -8.61 3.02
CA VAL A 87 8.11 -9.98 3.47
C VAL A 87 8.51 -10.19 4.93
N LEU A 88 9.71 -9.74 5.33
CA LEU A 88 10.17 -9.85 6.72
C LEU A 88 9.30 -9.03 7.68
N LEU A 89 8.95 -7.80 7.30
CA LEU A 89 8.08 -6.93 8.07
C LEU A 89 6.70 -7.55 8.26
N GLN A 90 6.09 -8.06 7.18
CA GLN A 90 4.79 -8.72 7.24
C GLN A 90 4.84 -9.99 8.09
N ALA A 91 5.88 -10.82 7.93
CA ALA A 91 6.07 -12.01 8.77
C ALA A 91 6.13 -11.65 10.26
N GLY A 92 6.85 -10.58 10.62
CA GLY A 92 6.91 -10.06 11.99
C GLY A 92 5.56 -9.59 12.52
N ILE A 93 4.84 -8.76 11.76
CA ILE A 93 3.52 -8.24 12.14
C ILE A 93 2.52 -9.39 12.34
N THR A 94 2.46 -10.33 11.40
CA THR A 94 1.54 -11.48 11.52
C THR A 94 1.97 -12.47 12.59
N GLY A 95 3.27 -12.64 12.83
CA GLY A 95 3.78 -13.46 13.92
C GLY A 95 3.28 -12.93 15.28
N LEU A 96 3.38 -11.61 15.48
CA LEU A 96 2.85 -10.94 16.67
C LEU A 96 1.34 -11.09 16.79
N LEU A 97 0.60 -10.97 15.68
CA LEU A 97 -0.86 -11.11 15.69
C LEU A 97 -1.30 -12.55 15.97
N VAL A 98 -0.62 -13.56 15.43
CA VAL A 98 -0.96 -14.97 15.67
C VAL A 98 -0.63 -15.35 17.12
N MET A 99 0.49 -14.87 17.67
CA MET A 99 0.88 -15.19 19.05
C MET A 99 0.08 -14.40 20.10
N GLY A 100 -0.20 -13.12 19.84
CA GLY A 100 -0.77 -12.18 20.82
C GLY A 100 -2.17 -11.68 20.48
N GLY A 101 -2.73 -12.01 19.32
CA GLY A 101 -3.99 -11.45 18.84
C GLY A 101 -5.18 -11.79 19.72
N GLY A 102 -5.23 -12.99 20.29
CA GLY A 102 -6.29 -13.37 21.24
C GLY A 102 -6.29 -12.47 22.49
N HIS A 103 -5.10 -12.14 23.02
CA HIS A 103 -4.96 -11.20 24.14
C HIS A 103 -5.36 -9.79 23.73
N LEU A 104 -4.91 -9.33 22.56
CA LEU A 104 -5.26 -8.02 22.03
C LEU A 104 -6.79 -7.86 21.88
N VAL A 105 -7.47 -8.84 21.29
CA VAL A 105 -8.93 -8.83 21.17
C VAL A 105 -9.60 -8.82 22.55
N GLY A 106 -9.06 -9.57 23.52
CA GLY A 106 -9.52 -9.56 24.90
C GLY A 106 -9.38 -8.20 25.61
N TYR A 107 -8.44 -7.34 25.19
CA TYR A 107 -8.37 -5.95 25.65
C TYR A 107 -9.36 -5.03 24.93
N LEU A 108 -9.57 -5.25 23.64
CA LEU A 108 -10.42 -4.40 22.80
C LEU A 108 -11.93 -4.63 23.04
N CYS A 109 -12.33 -5.84 23.39
CA CYS A 109 -13.74 -6.19 23.59
C CYS A 109 -13.95 -7.17 24.75
N GLN A 110 -14.91 -6.83 25.62
CA GLN A 110 -15.30 -7.68 26.76
C GLN A 110 -16.55 -8.53 26.48
N GLU A 111 -17.26 -8.26 25.38
CA GLU A 111 -18.42 -9.07 24.98
C GLU A 111 -17.95 -10.43 24.44
N GLU A 112 -18.41 -11.50 25.07
CA GLU A 112 -17.91 -12.85 24.80
C GLU A 112 -18.19 -13.31 23.36
N ALA A 113 -19.38 -13.02 22.83
CA ALA A 113 -19.78 -13.39 21.47
C ALA A 113 -18.89 -12.71 20.41
N VAL A 114 -18.66 -11.40 20.55
CA VAL A 114 -17.78 -10.62 19.64
C VAL A 114 -16.34 -11.10 19.75
N ARG A 115 -15.84 -11.32 20.97
CA ARG A 115 -14.47 -11.80 21.20
C ARG A 115 -14.26 -13.17 20.57
N ALA A 116 -15.19 -14.11 20.76
CA ALA A 116 -15.09 -15.45 20.20
C ALA A 116 -15.05 -15.40 18.66
N LEU A 117 -15.95 -14.64 18.03
CA LEU A 117 -16.00 -14.49 16.57
C LEU A 117 -14.74 -13.81 16.02
N THR A 118 -14.27 -12.76 16.70
CA THR A 118 -13.06 -12.03 16.29
C THR A 118 -11.83 -12.93 16.38
N CYS A 119 -11.66 -13.69 17.47
CA CYS A 119 -10.55 -14.63 17.64
C CYS A 119 -10.55 -15.73 16.56
N GLN A 120 -11.72 -16.23 16.16
CA GLN A 120 -11.84 -17.20 15.06
C GLN A 120 -11.48 -16.58 13.69
N THR A 121 -11.71 -15.29 13.54
CA THR A 121 -11.43 -14.54 12.29
C THR A 121 -9.96 -14.14 12.15
N LEU A 122 -9.21 -14.04 13.26
CA LEU A 122 -7.80 -13.60 13.28
C LEU A 122 -6.86 -14.31 12.29
N PRO A 123 -6.94 -15.64 12.06
CA PRO A 123 -6.08 -16.30 11.09
C PRO A 123 -6.32 -15.81 9.65
N ILE A 124 -7.58 -15.61 9.27
CA ILE A 124 -7.95 -15.09 7.94
C ILE A 124 -7.51 -13.62 7.83
N LEU A 125 -7.73 -12.84 8.90
CA LEU A 125 -7.28 -11.44 8.97
C LEU A 125 -5.76 -11.33 8.81
N SER A 126 -5.01 -12.27 9.39
CA SER A 126 -3.55 -12.29 9.28
C SER A 126 -3.10 -12.46 7.82
N LEU A 127 -3.78 -13.30 7.05
CA LEU A 127 -3.52 -13.42 5.60
C LEU A 127 -3.82 -12.11 4.86
N VAL A 128 -4.93 -11.45 5.22
CA VAL A 128 -5.31 -10.16 4.61
C VAL A 128 -4.25 -9.10 4.89
N ILE A 129 -3.75 -9.00 6.13
CA ILE A 129 -2.69 -8.06 6.51
C ILE A 129 -1.42 -8.27 5.67
N ILE A 130 -1.00 -9.52 5.45
CA ILE A 130 0.16 -9.84 4.59
C ILE A 130 -0.07 -9.32 3.18
N LEU A 131 -1.21 -9.67 2.60
CA LEU A 131 -1.54 -9.32 1.22
C LEU A 131 -1.64 -7.80 1.05
N ASP A 132 -2.32 -7.12 1.97
CA ASP A 132 -2.53 -5.67 1.96
C ASP A 132 -1.18 -4.93 2.11
N GLY A 133 -0.35 -5.36 3.07
CA GLY A 133 0.98 -4.81 3.27
C GLY A 133 1.90 -4.98 2.06
N LEU A 134 1.90 -6.15 1.42
CA LEU A 134 2.69 -6.37 0.20
C LEU A 134 2.15 -5.53 -0.97
N ASN A 135 0.83 -5.47 -1.16
CA ASN A 135 0.20 -4.63 -2.19
C ASN A 135 0.55 -3.15 -2.01
N SER A 136 0.59 -2.67 -0.76
CA SER A 136 0.99 -1.29 -0.45
C SER A 136 2.42 -1.00 -0.92
N VAL A 137 3.38 -1.88 -0.63
CA VAL A 137 4.78 -1.73 -1.05
C VAL A 137 4.90 -1.78 -2.58
N MET A 138 4.20 -2.71 -3.23
CA MET A 138 4.19 -2.81 -4.69
C MET A 138 3.61 -1.55 -5.35
N SER A 139 2.56 -0.98 -4.76
CA SER A 139 1.96 0.29 -5.20
C SER A 139 2.93 1.47 -5.02
N GLY A 140 3.73 1.46 -3.94
CA GLY A 140 4.84 2.39 -3.74
C GLY A 140 5.88 2.32 -4.86
N VAL A 141 6.30 1.11 -5.23
CA VAL A 141 7.24 0.88 -6.34
C VAL A 141 6.68 1.34 -7.68
N LEU A 142 5.41 1.02 -8.00
CA LEU A 142 4.76 1.47 -9.23
C LEU A 142 4.64 2.99 -9.32
N ARG A 143 4.32 3.65 -8.20
CA ARG A 143 4.33 5.13 -8.11
C ARG A 143 5.73 5.69 -8.35
N GLY A 144 6.75 5.08 -7.76
CA GLY A 144 8.14 5.51 -7.93
C GLY A 144 8.66 5.32 -9.36
N ALA A 145 8.13 4.31 -10.06
CA ALA A 145 8.39 4.10 -11.48
C ALA A 145 7.53 4.98 -12.42
N GLY A 146 6.66 5.85 -11.90
CA GLY A 146 5.77 6.69 -12.69
C GLY A 146 4.64 5.91 -13.41
N ARG A 147 4.32 4.71 -12.93
CA ARG A 147 3.35 3.78 -13.52
C ARG A 147 2.09 3.63 -12.67
N GLN A 148 1.69 4.66 -11.92
CA GLN A 148 0.52 4.62 -11.04
C GLN A 148 -0.80 4.32 -11.77
N LYS A 149 -0.92 4.64 -13.06
CA LYS A 149 -2.11 4.29 -13.87
C LYS A 149 -2.32 2.78 -13.97
N LEU A 150 -1.23 2.02 -14.10
CA LEU A 150 -1.27 0.55 -14.14
C LEU A 150 -1.75 0.01 -12.80
N GLY A 151 -1.16 0.47 -11.70
CA GLY A 151 -1.57 0.08 -10.35
C GLY A 151 -3.03 0.39 -10.08
N ALA A 152 -3.48 1.60 -10.40
CA ALA A 152 -4.87 2.01 -10.22
C ALA A 152 -5.86 1.17 -11.04
N THR A 153 -5.50 0.80 -12.27
CA THR A 153 -6.36 -0.03 -13.14
C THR A 153 -6.49 -1.45 -12.60
N VAL A 154 -5.38 -2.06 -12.18
CA VAL A 154 -5.38 -3.40 -11.59
C VAL A 154 -6.16 -3.41 -10.28
N ASN A 155 -5.94 -2.42 -9.41
CA ASN A 155 -6.68 -2.26 -8.16
C ASN A 155 -8.18 -2.18 -8.42
N ALA A 156 -8.62 -1.31 -9.32
CA ALA A 156 -10.04 -1.16 -9.64
C ALA A 156 -10.67 -2.46 -10.15
N MET A 157 -10.00 -3.18 -11.06
CA MET A 157 -10.47 -4.48 -11.55
C MET A 157 -10.62 -5.49 -10.40
N CYS A 158 -9.60 -5.61 -9.55
CA CYS A 158 -9.62 -6.53 -8.42
C CYS A 158 -10.70 -6.16 -7.39
N CYS A 159 -10.90 -4.86 -7.10
CA CYS A 159 -11.98 -4.40 -6.22
C CYS A 159 -13.37 -4.76 -6.76
N CYS A 160 -13.59 -4.59 -8.07
CA CYS A 160 -14.85 -4.96 -8.72
C CYS A 160 -15.15 -6.47 -8.65
N LEU A 161 -14.13 -7.31 -8.50
CA LEU A 161 -14.28 -8.77 -8.31
C LEU A 161 -14.36 -9.15 -6.82
N ALA A 162 -13.65 -8.45 -5.95
CA ALA A 162 -13.56 -8.73 -4.53
C ALA A 162 -14.91 -8.56 -3.81
N LEU A 163 -15.63 -7.47 -4.10
CA LEU A 163 -16.91 -7.18 -3.43
C LEU A 163 -18.01 -8.20 -3.76
N PRO A 164 -18.27 -8.55 -5.04
CA PRO A 164 -19.21 -9.63 -5.37
C PRO A 164 -18.80 -10.98 -4.80
N ALA A 165 -17.51 -11.29 -4.78
CA ALA A 165 -17.00 -12.53 -4.19
C ALA A 165 -17.22 -12.56 -2.68
N ALA A 166 -16.92 -11.47 -1.97
CA ALA A 166 -17.14 -11.30 -0.54
C ALA A 166 -18.63 -11.45 -0.19
N TRP A 167 -19.51 -10.81 -0.96
CA TRP A 167 -20.96 -10.95 -0.81
C TRP A 167 -21.44 -12.38 -1.06
N ALA A 168 -20.99 -13.02 -2.13
CA ALA A 168 -21.37 -14.39 -2.44
C ALA A 168 -20.91 -15.37 -1.36
N LEU A 169 -19.69 -15.22 -0.84
CA LEU A 169 -19.15 -16.08 0.22
C LEU A 169 -19.86 -15.84 1.56
N ALA A 170 -20.15 -14.59 1.92
CA ALA A 170 -20.82 -14.26 3.16
C ALA A 170 -22.28 -14.77 3.18
N PHE A 171 -23.04 -14.52 2.11
CA PHE A 171 -24.48 -14.80 2.07
C PHE A 171 -24.86 -16.11 1.39
N LYS A 172 -24.31 -16.44 0.21
CA LYS A 172 -24.68 -17.68 -0.51
C LYS A 172 -24.01 -18.91 0.08
N ALA A 173 -22.75 -18.79 0.49
CA ALA A 173 -22.02 -19.88 1.14
C ALA A 173 -22.19 -19.92 2.66
N ASN A 174 -22.97 -18.99 3.24
CA ASN A 174 -23.24 -18.87 4.68
C ASN A 174 -21.97 -18.80 5.55
N LEU A 175 -20.87 -18.22 5.04
CA LEU A 175 -19.62 -18.06 5.80
C LEU A 175 -19.62 -16.81 6.69
N GLY A 176 -20.65 -15.96 6.58
CA GLY A 176 -20.79 -14.76 7.39
C GLY A 176 -19.57 -13.84 7.33
N VAL A 177 -19.07 -13.42 8.50
CA VAL A 177 -17.89 -12.55 8.64
C VAL A 177 -16.65 -13.11 7.95
N HIS A 178 -16.40 -14.43 8.08
CA HIS A 178 -15.26 -15.08 7.44
C HIS A 178 -15.34 -14.98 5.92
N GLY A 179 -16.55 -15.08 5.36
CA GLY A 179 -16.78 -14.96 3.91
C GLY A 179 -16.35 -13.59 3.35
N PHE A 180 -16.57 -12.51 4.11
CA PHE A 180 -16.10 -11.18 3.70
C PHE A 180 -14.57 -11.11 3.64
N TRP A 181 -13.88 -11.57 4.70
CA TRP A 181 -12.41 -11.54 4.74
C TRP A 181 -11.78 -12.45 3.68
N VAL A 182 -12.37 -13.61 3.39
CA VAL A 182 -11.91 -14.47 2.28
C VAL A 182 -12.09 -13.78 0.94
N GLY A 183 -13.22 -13.12 0.69
CA GLY A 183 -13.44 -12.36 -0.56
C GLY A 183 -12.44 -11.21 -0.73
N VAL A 184 -12.14 -10.49 0.35
CA VAL A 184 -11.10 -9.44 0.36
C VAL A 184 -9.72 -10.04 0.10
N ALA A 185 -9.37 -11.15 0.75
CA ALA A 185 -8.11 -11.87 0.53
C ALA A 185 -7.95 -12.34 -0.92
N MET A 186 -9.01 -12.82 -1.55
CA MET A 186 -8.99 -13.22 -2.96
C MET A 186 -8.67 -12.02 -3.88
N GLY A 187 -9.33 -10.88 -3.66
CA GLY A 187 -9.07 -9.66 -4.43
C GLY A 187 -7.64 -9.15 -4.26
N ALA A 188 -7.18 -9.03 -3.01
CA ALA A 188 -5.84 -8.59 -2.69
C ALA A 188 -4.77 -9.57 -3.20
N GLY A 189 -5.02 -10.88 -3.12
CA GLY A 189 -4.15 -11.92 -3.64
C GLY A 189 -4.01 -11.86 -5.17
N LEU A 190 -5.13 -11.66 -5.88
CA LEU A 190 -5.12 -11.50 -7.34
C LEU A 190 -4.36 -10.24 -7.75
N GLN A 191 -4.60 -9.11 -7.08
CA GLN A 191 -3.87 -7.86 -7.32
C GLN A 191 -2.38 -8.04 -7.13
N LEU A 192 -1.97 -8.66 -6.02
CA LEU A 192 -0.58 -8.92 -5.71
C LEU A 192 0.07 -9.82 -6.76
N ALA A 193 -0.61 -10.89 -7.18
CA ALA A 193 -0.12 -11.81 -8.20
C ALA A 193 0.09 -11.10 -9.54
N ILE A 194 -0.86 -10.25 -9.98
CA ILE A 194 -0.74 -9.49 -11.22
C ILE A 194 0.43 -8.50 -11.13
N VAL A 195 0.51 -7.71 -10.05
CA VAL A 195 1.53 -6.67 -9.92
C VAL A 195 2.93 -7.29 -9.75
N LEU A 196 3.08 -8.34 -8.94
CA LEU A 196 4.34 -9.09 -8.85
C LEU A 196 4.68 -9.75 -10.18
N GLY A 197 3.70 -10.30 -10.91
CA GLY A 197 3.90 -10.86 -12.24
C GLY A 197 4.38 -9.83 -13.27
N ILE A 198 4.09 -8.54 -13.07
CA ILE A 198 4.60 -7.44 -13.90
C ILE A 198 5.99 -7.00 -13.45
N LEU A 199 6.24 -6.94 -12.13
CA LEU A 199 7.48 -6.42 -11.54
C LEU A 199 8.62 -7.45 -11.43
N MET A 200 8.32 -8.74 -11.27
CA MET A 200 9.35 -9.80 -11.15
C MET A 200 10.07 -10.08 -12.48
N PRO A 201 9.38 -10.21 -13.63
CA PRO A 201 10.02 -10.38 -14.93
C PRO A 201 10.48 -9.05 -15.52
N ALA A 202 10.31 -7.93 -14.80
CA ALA A 202 10.66 -6.59 -15.24
C ALA A 202 12.13 -6.55 -15.64
N SER A 203 12.37 -6.80 -16.93
CA SER A 203 13.69 -6.70 -17.56
C SER A 203 14.22 -5.28 -17.35
N LEU A 204 15.52 -5.08 -17.54
CA LEU A 204 16.11 -3.73 -17.60
C LEU A 204 15.31 -2.79 -18.52
N LYS A 205 14.56 -3.30 -19.51
CA LYS A 205 13.64 -2.53 -20.35
C LYS A 205 12.40 -2.00 -19.63
N PHE A 206 11.84 -2.69 -18.63
CA PHE A 206 10.74 -2.16 -17.83
C PHE A 206 11.20 -0.94 -17.01
N TRP A 207 12.40 -1.05 -16.43
CA TRP A 207 13.04 0.00 -15.64
C TRP A 207 13.66 1.11 -16.50
N ALA A 208 14.09 0.80 -17.73
CA ALA A 208 14.67 1.77 -18.67
C ALA A 208 13.63 2.45 -19.56
N ALA A 209 12.48 1.81 -19.81
CA ALA A 209 11.36 2.46 -20.45
C ALA A 209 10.80 3.49 -19.47
N GLY A 210 11.08 4.77 -19.75
CA GLY A 210 10.52 5.91 -19.02
C GLY A 210 9.01 5.81 -18.86
N PRO A 211 8.40 6.66 -18.01
CA PRO A 211 6.98 6.59 -17.66
C PRO A 211 6.16 6.44 -18.94
N ALA A 212 5.35 5.38 -19.02
CA ALA A 212 4.60 5.04 -20.22
C ALA A 212 3.73 6.25 -20.64
N SER A 213 4.25 7.04 -21.58
CA SER A 213 3.50 8.10 -22.23
C SER A 213 2.42 7.42 -23.05
N GLY A 214 1.18 7.84 -22.79
CA GLY A 214 0.06 7.47 -23.64
C GLY A 214 0.36 7.87 -25.08
N SER A 215 -0.06 7.01 -26.00
CA SER A 215 -0.21 7.26 -27.42
C SER A 215 -0.66 8.70 -27.73
N GLY A 216 0.12 9.43 -28.53
CA GLY A 216 -0.32 10.65 -29.20
C GLY A 216 0.79 11.66 -29.45
N GLY A 217 1.33 11.67 -30.68
CA GLY A 217 2.09 12.80 -31.22
C GLY A 217 3.56 12.48 -31.52
N GLY A 218 3.84 12.09 -32.76
CA GLY A 218 5.19 11.94 -33.26
C GLY A 218 5.92 13.29 -33.33
N ALA A 219 7.21 13.26 -33.00
CA ALA A 219 8.22 14.16 -33.53
C ALA A 219 9.57 13.46 -33.43
N ALA A 220 9.97 12.81 -34.52
CA ALA A 220 11.36 12.44 -34.75
C ALA A 220 12.10 13.61 -35.41
N SER A 221 13.41 13.64 -35.19
CA SER A 221 14.39 14.67 -35.59
C SER A 221 14.35 15.94 -34.74
N ASN A 222 15.46 16.49 -34.26
CA ASN A 222 16.75 16.55 -34.93
C ASN A 222 17.87 16.79 -33.90
N GLY A 223 19.04 16.20 -34.15
CA GLY A 223 20.24 16.47 -33.36
C GLY A 223 20.70 17.91 -33.57
N LYS A 224 20.72 18.69 -32.48
CA LYS A 224 21.53 19.88 -32.29
C LYS A 224 21.79 20.03 -30.80
N GLY A 225 23.06 20.15 -30.43
CA GLY A 225 23.49 20.40 -29.06
C GLY A 225 22.76 21.62 -28.50
N ALA A 226 22.11 21.41 -27.35
CA ALA A 226 21.57 22.49 -26.54
C ALA A 226 22.32 22.44 -25.21
N GLN A 227 23.21 23.41 -25.02
CA GLN A 227 23.82 23.75 -23.74
C GLN A 227 22.74 23.84 -22.66
N GLN A 228 23.00 23.16 -21.55
CA GLN A 228 22.20 23.17 -20.33
C GLN A 228 22.31 24.57 -19.68
N PRO A 229 21.21 25.32 -19.48
CA PRO A 229 21.28 26.55 -18.69
C PRO A 229 21.46 26.17 -17.22
N ALA A 230 22.41 26.82 -16.55
CA ALA A 230 22.72 26.62 -15.14
C ALA A 230 21.48 26.83 -14.26
N GLY A 231 20.94 25.73 -13.73
CA GLY A 231 19.77 25.70 -12.85
C GLY A 231 20.16 25.48 -11.39
N LYS A 232 19.93 26.51 -10.58
CA LYS A 232 19.90 26.61 -9.11
C LYS A 232 20.09 25.29 -8.33
N HIS A 233 21.19 25.23 -7.57
CA HIS A 233 21.46 24.24 -6.52
C HIS A 233 20.40 24.40 -5.41
N TRP A 234 19.40 23.51 -5.36
CA TRP A 234 18.46 23.45 -4.23
C TRP A 234 19.03 22.51 -3.15
N GLY A 235 20.14 22.94 -2.55
CA GLY A 235 20.71 22.31 -1.36
C GLY A 235 20.39 23.17 -0.15
N TRP A 236 19.57 22.67 0.77
CA TRP A 236 19.40 23.31 2.07
C TRP A 236 20.70 23.17 2.84
N ASP A 237 21.38 24.30 3.07
CA ASP A 237 22.73 24.34 3.60
C ASP A 237 22.71 24.33 5.13
N TRP A 238 22.72 23.11 5.70
CA TRP A 238 22.58 22.86 7.14
C TRP A 238 23.70 23.51 7.97
N GLU A 239 24.86 23.78 7.37
CA GLU A 239 25.97 24.47 8.05
C GLU A 239 25.65 25.95 8.31
N GLN A 240 25.01 26.65 7.35
CA GLN A 240 24.62 28.04 7.55
C GLN A 240 23.52 28.20 8.60
N GLU A 241 22.57 27.28 8.64
CA GLU A 241 21.48 27.33 9.62
C GLU A 241 21.98 26.98 11.04
N ALA A 242 22.91 26.04 11.16
CA ALA A 242 23.57 25.72 12.43
C ALA A 242 24.38 26.90 12.99
N LEU A 243 25.04 27.67 12.12
CA LEU A 243 25.77 28.88 12.50
C LEU A 243 24.82 30.01 12.95
N ARG A 244 23.67 30.18 12.28
CA ARG A 244 22.63 31.12 12.70
C ARG A 244 22.09 30.81 14.09
N MET A 245 21.77 29.55 14.36
CA MET A 245 21.26 29.14 15.67
C MET A 245 22.28 29.34 16.80
N ARG A 246 23.58 29.10 16.55
CA ARG A 246 24.64 29.43 17.51
C ARG A 246 24.77 30.93 17.78
N SER A 247 24.63 31.76 16.75
CA SER A 247 24.70 33.22 16.90
C SER A 247 23.51 33.78 17.67
N ALA A 248 22.32 33.19 17.52
CA ALA A 248 21.12 33.58 18.26
C ALA A 248 21.17 33.20 19.75
N ALA A 249 21.83 32.08 20.08
CA ALA A 249 21.96 31.61 21.46
C ALA A 249 22.96 32.44 22.32
N LEU A 250 23.81 33.26 21.69
CA LEU A 250 24.81 34.10 22.36
C LEU A 250 24.38 35.57 22.49
N ALA A 251 23.18 35.94 22.03
CA ALA A 251 22.65 37.29 22.18
C ALA A 251 22.16 37.49 23.63
N PRO A 252 22.66 38.50 24.37
CA PRO A 252 22.14 38.80 25.70
C PRO A 252 20.69 39.28 25.59
N ALA A 253 19.81 38.74 26.44
CA ALA A 253 18.42 39.14 26.51
C ALA A 253 18.32 40.62 26.93
N THR A 254 17.82 41.46 26.03
CA THR A 254 17.33 42.82 26.30
C THR A 254 15.88 42.90 25.86
#